data_AF-A0A0Q4BAI8-F1
#
_entry.id   AF-A0A0Q4BAI8-F1
#
_cell.length_a   1.000
_cell.length_b   1.000
_cell.length_c   1.000
_cell.angle_alpha   90.00
_cell.angle_beta   90.00
_cell.angle_gamma   90.00
#
_symmetry.space_group_name_H-M   'P 1'
#
loop_
_entity.id
_entity.type
_entity.pdbx_description
1 polymer ?
#
loop_
_entity_poly.entity_id
_entity_poly.type
_entity_poly.pdbx_seq_one_letter_code
_entity_poly.pdbx_strand_id
1 'polypeptide(L)'
;MNVAGGPRYNEMMKKYTGHLYVFPAMASNYDDFMGADQADALKTEESLTDEIREALGIEPGRDGYMRWLLNQGDYKYILKLDTGIGNEHFDEDLQKISDRTRLKVKVAEEGWATLHSTNCLYAECKSMLGE
;
A
#
# COMPACT_ATOMS: atom_id res chain seq x y z
N MET A 1 -16.99 -2.87 -11.17
CA MET A 1 -16.57 -4.26 -10.86
C MET A 1 -15.56 -4.15 -9.74
N ASN A 2 -15.91 -4.61 -8.53
CA ASN A 2 -15.16 -4.35 -7.30
C ASN A 2 -13.87 -5.19 -7.30
N VAL A 3 -12.74 -4.56 -7.03
CA VAL A 3 -11.40 -5.19 -7.04
C VAL A 3 -11.11 -5.84 -5.69
N ALA A 4 -11.99 -5.64 -4.71
CA ALA A 4 -11.95 -6.32 -3.42
C ALA A 4 -12.45 -7.77 -3.54
N GLY A 5 -11.52 -8.74 -3.48
CA GLY A 5 -11.80 -10.14 -3.15
C GLY A 5 -12.38 -11.05 -4.24
N GLY A 6 -12.56 -10.56 -5.46
CA GLY A 6 -13.12 -11.35 -6.57
C GLY A 6 -12.08 -12.04 -7.48
N PRO A 7 -12.50 -12.83 -8.50
CA PRO A 7 -11.62 -13.46 -9.48
C PRO A 7 -10.63 -12.50 -10.15
N ARG A 8 -11.06 -11.25 -10.37
CA ARG A 8 -10.23 -10.17 -10.93
C ARG A 8 -9.09 -9.76 -10.01
N TYR A 9 -9.26 -9.84 -8.68
CA TYR A 9 -8.17 -9.60 -7.72
C TYR A 9 -7.06 -10.64 -7.89
N ASN A 10 -7.42 -11.91 -8.09
CA ASN A 10 -6.44 -12.98 -8.32
C ASN A 10 -5.66 -12.79 -9.63
N GLU A 11 -6.32 -12.32 -10.69
CA GLU A 11 -5.67 -11.97 -11.95
C GLU A 11 -4.69 -10.80 -11.77
N MET A 12 -5.09 -9.78 -11.00
CA MET A 12 -4.23 -8.66 -10.64
C MET A 12 -3.00 -9.13 -9.84
N MET A 13 -3.19 -10.00 -8.85
CA MET A 13 -2.10 -10.59 -8.06
C MET A 13 -1.07 -11.33 -8.92
N LYS A 14 -1.55 -12.12 -9.89
CA LYS A 14 -0.69 -12.82 -10.86
C LYS A 14 0.05 -11.85 -11.78
N LYS A 15 -0.61 -10.78 -12.21
CA LYS A 15 -0.03 -9.80 -13.15
C LYS A 15 1.00 -8.90 -12.47
N TYR A 16 0.70 -8.41 -11.27
CA TYR A 16 1.52 -7.47 -10.51
C TYR A 16 2.15 -8.16 -9.30
N THR A 17 2.74 -9.34 -9.51
CA THR A 17 3.57 -10.00 -8.49
C THR A 17 4.79 -9.12 -8.17
N GLY A 18 5.21 -9.08 -6.90
CA GLY A 18 6.31 -8.21 -6.45
C GLY A 18 5.99 -6.72 -6.47
N HIS A 19 4.71 -6.35 -6.45
CA HIS A 19 4.26 -4.97 -6.32
C HIS A 19 3.49 -4.79 -5.00
N LEU A 20 3.80 -3.73 -4.26
CA LEU A 20 3.05 -3.35 -3.07
C LEU A 20 1.81 -2.56 -3.51
N TYR A 21 0.62 -3.05 -3.19
CA TYR A 21 -0.63 -2.40 -3.58
C TYR A 21 -0.96 -1.30 -2.59
N VAL A 22 -1.09 -0.07 -3.08
CA VAL A 22 -1.40 1.08 -2.25
C VAL A 22 -2.63 1.79 -2.80
N PHE A 23 -3.61 1.96 -1.91
CA PHE A 23 -4.84 2.71 -2.14
C PHE A 23 -4.77 4.05 -1.38
N PRO A 24 -5.57 5.07 -1.76
CA PRO A 24 -5.47 6.40 -1.15
C PRO A 24 -5.60 6.40 0.38
N ALA A 25 -6.52 5.59 0.92
CA ALA A 25 -6.69 5.43 2.37
C ALA A 25 -5.40 4.94 3.05
N MET A 26 -4.81 3.85 2.54
CA MET A 26 -3.54 3.29 3.04
C MET A 26 -2.39 4.30 2.92
N ALA A 27 -2.36 5.12 1.87
CA ALA A 27 -1.33 6.14 1.74
C ALA A 27 -1.46 7.24 2.80
N SER A 28 -2.69 7.72 3.04
CA SER A 28 -2.94 8.79 4.02
C SER A 28 -2.69 8.39 5.47
N ASN A 29 -2.75 7.10 5.80
CA ASN A 29 -2.57 6.58 7.14
C ASN A 29 -1.50 5.48 7.22
N TYR A 30 -0.48 5.55 6.36
CA TYR A 30 0.49 4.47 6.16
C TYR A 30 1.13 3.97 7.46
N ASP A 31 1.48 4.88 8.37
CA ASP A 31 2.09 4.50 9.66
C ASP A 31 1.12 3.71 10.55
N ASP A 32 -0.16 4.11 10.59
CA ASP A 32 -1.19 3.40 11.35
C ASP A 32 -1.52 2.06 10.67
N PHE A 33 -1.53 2.01 9.35
CA PHE A 33 -1.76 0.78 8.60
C PHE A 33 -0.65 -0.24 8.86
N MET A 34 0.61 0.19 8.77
CA MET A 34 1.76 -0.65 9.11
C MET A 34 1.77 -0.99 10.60
N GLY A 35 1.25 -0.10 11.45
CA GLY A 35 1.08 -0.27 12.88
C GLY A 35 -0.07 -1.18 13.32
N ALA A 36 -1.08 -1.40 12.49
CA ALA A 36 -2.24 -2.20 12.85
C ALA A 36 -1.91 -3.70 12.99
N ASP A 37 -0.86 -4.16 12.31
CA ASP A 37 -0.36 -5.55 12.34
C ASP A 37 0.97 -5.67 13.14
N GLN A 38 1.37 -4.61 13.86
CA GLN A 38 2.71 -4.48 14.45
C GLN A 38 2.95 -5.32 15.70
N ALA A 39 1.94 -5.89 16.36
CA ALA A 39 2.17 -6.54 17.66
C ALA A 39 3.16 -7.70 17.59
N ASP A 40 3.18 -8.47 16.49
CA ASP A 40 4.10 -9.58 16.31
C ASP A 40 5.33 -9.20 15.45
N ALA A 41 5.17 -8.26 14.51
CA ALA A 41 6.28 -7.74 13.71
C ALA A 41 7.27 -6.90 14.55
N LEU A 42 6.78 -6.05 15.46
CA LEU A 42 7.63 -5.29 16.39
C LEU A 42 8.34 -6.20 17.38
N LYS A 43 7.65 -7.19 17.95
CA LYS A 43 8.31 -8.17 18.85
C LYS A 43 9.42 -8.92 18.13
N THR A 44 9.19 -9.27 16.87
CA THR A 44 10.21 -9.91 16.03
C THR A 44 11.38 -8.95 15.81
N GLU A 45 11.12 -7.71 15.41
CA GLU A 45 12.15 -6.68 15.22
C GLU A 45 12.95 -6.39 16.50
N GLU A 46 12.27 -6.25 17.65
CA GLU A 46 12.86 -6.01 18.97
C GLU A 46 13.67 -7.22 19.48
N SER A 47 13.29 -8.44 19.08
CA SER A 47 14.00 -9.67 19.46
C SER A 47 15.31 -9.88 18.68
N LEU A 48 15.52 -9.17 17.58
CA LEU A 48 16.76 -9.26 16.80
C LEU A 48 17.87 -8.46 17.48
N THR A 49 18.96 -9.13 17.85
CA THR A 49 20.17 -8.45 18.31
C THR A 49 20.82 -7.66 17.18
N ASP A 50 21.62 -6.66 17.51
CA ASP A 50 22.31 -5.84 16.51
C ASP A 50 23.26 -6.68 15.62
N GLU A 51 23.90 -7.72 16.18
CA GLU A 51 24.70 -8.68 15.42
C GLU A 51 23.88 -9.43 14.37
N ILE A 52 22.65 -9.85 14.71
CA ILE A 52 21.76 -10.53 13.76
C ILE A 52 21.27 -9.56 12.68
N ARG A 53 20.96 -8.32 13.06
CA ARG A 53 20.56 -7.27 12.10
C ARG A 53 21.66 -7.01 11.07
N GLU A 54 22.90 -6.88 11.53
CA GLU A 54 24.06 -6.69 10.66
C GLU A 54 24.27 -7.90 9.74
N ALA A 55 24.21 -9.12 10.28
CA ALA A 55 24.36 -10.35 9.51
C ALA A 55 23.28 -10.51 8.42
N LEU A 56 22.05 -10.07 8.70
CA LEU A 56 20.93 -10.11 7.75
C LEU A 56 20.91 -8.90 6.78
N GLY A 57 21.80 -7.92 6.98
CA GLY A 57 21.82 -6.68 6.20
C GLY A 57 20.61 -5.78 6.44
N ILE A 58 20.02 -5.84 7.63
CA ILE A 58 18.91 -4.97 8.03
C ILE A 58 19.49 -3.60 8.36
N GLU A 59 19.11 -2.59 7.58
CA GLU A 59 19.53 -1.21 7.82
C GLU A 59 18.96 -0.69 9.16
N PRO A 60 19.70 0.16 9.89
CA PRO A 60 19.17 0.79 11.09
C PRO A 60 18.08 1.82 10.76
N GLY A 61 17.17 2.02 11.70
CA GLY A 61 16.12 3.04 11.65
C GLY A 61 14.73 2.48 11.32
N ARG A 62 13.72 3.36 11.46
CA ARG A 62 12.29 3.01 11.48
C ARG A 62 11.80 2.14 10.31
N ASP A 63 12.37 2.31 9.12
CA ASP A 63 11.92 1.60 7.91
C ASP A 63 12.86 0.45 7.49
N GLY A 64 13.96 0.22 8.22
CA GLY A 64 15.01 -0.72 7.82
C GLY A 64 14.53 -2.17 7.76
N TYR A 65 13.81 -2.62 8.78
CA TYR A 65 13.20 -3.94 8.82
C TYR A 65 12.19 -4.15 7.68
N MET A 66 11.35 -3.16 7.41
CA MET A 66 10.38 -3.24 6.30
C MET A 66 11.05 -3.26 4.92
N ARG A 67 12.10 -2.48 4.70
CA ARG A 67 12.89 -2.55 3.45
C ARG A 67 13.50 -3.94 3.28
N TRP A 68 14.03 -4.52 4.34
CA TRP A 68 14.57 -5.87 4.31
C TRP A 68 13.50 -6.90 3.93
N LEU A 69 12.32 -6.87 4.56
CA LEU A 69 11.20 -7.76 4.23
C LEU A 69 10.76 -7.64 2.77
N LEU A 70 10.60 -6.41 2.28
CA LEU A 70 10.24 -6.13 0.88
C LEU A 70 11.30 -6.68 -0.08
N ASN A 71 12.58 -6.55 0.27
CA ASN A 71 13.68 -7.08 -0.53
C ASN A 71 13.68 -8.61 -0.57
N GLN A 72 13.39 -9.30 0.54
CA GLN A 72 13.25 -10.77 0.55
C GLN A 72 12.11 -11.25 -0.36
N GLY A 73 11.05 -10.46 -0.47
CA GLY A 73 9.91 -10.73 -1.36
C GLY A 73 10.10 -10.28 -2.82
N ASP A 74 11.29 -9.82 -3.21
CA ASP A 74 11.60 -9.22 -4.53
C ASP A 74 10.62 -8.09 -4.93
N TYR A 75 10.15 -7.31 -3.96
CA TYR A 75 9.31 -6.15 -4.23
C TYR A 75 10.15 -5.04 -4.86
N LYS A 76 9.72 -4.57 -6.04
CA LYS A 76 10.41 -3.51 -6.80
C LYS A 76 9.57 -2.27 -7.03
N TYR A 77 8.26 -2.41 -6.87
CA TYR A 77 7.30 -1.40 -7.27
C TYR A 77 6.20 -1.21 -6.24
N ILE A 78 5.68 0.00 -6.18
CA ILE A 78 4.37 0.31 -5.61
C ILE A 78 3.39 0.39 -6.76
N LEU A 79 2.27 -0.34 -6.68
CA LEU A 79 1.17 -0.22 -7.62
C LEU A 79 0.16 0.79 -7.08
N LYS A 80 0.05 1.95 -7.73
CA LYS A 80 -0.96 2.96 -7.47
C LYS A 80 -2.33 2.45 -7.92
N LEU A 81 -3.22 2.23 -6.97
CA LEU A 81 -4.61 1.83 -7.22
C LEU A 81 -5.53 2.96 -6.77
N ASP A 82 -5.81 3.88 -7.70
CA ASP A 82 -6.67 5.03 -7.42
C ASP A 82 -8.15 4.65 -7.52
N THR A 83 -8.80 4.60 -6.37
CA THR A 83 -10.24 4.33 -6.25
C THR A 83 -11.08 5.60 -6.26
N GLY A 84 -10.46 6.79 -6.26
CA GLY A 84 -11.12 8.08 -6.10
C GLY A 84 -11.78 8.31 -4.74
N ILE A 85 -11.57 7.41 -3.77
CA ILE A 85 -12.07 7.55 -2.40
C ILE A 85 -10.88 7.75 -1.47
N GLY A 86 -10.91 8.88 -0.80
CA GLY A 86 -9.89 9.26 0.17
C GLY A 86 -8.70 9.97 -0.49
N ASN A 87 -8.19 10.96 0.24
CA ASN A 87 -6.93 11.67 0.04
C ASN A 87 -6.71 12.40 -1.31
N GLU A 88 -6.92 13.72 -1.29
CA GLU A 88 -6.55 14.63 -2.38
C GLU A 88 -5.02 14.70 -2.61
N HIS A 89 -4.23 14.31 -1.61
CA HIS A 89 -2.76 14.29 -1.64
C HIS A 89 -2.18 12.90 -1.92
N PHE A 90 -2.96 12.03 -2.58
CA PHE A 90 -2.55 10.64 -2.77
C PHE A 90 -1.18 10.50 -3.44
N ASP A 91 -0.88 11.31 -4.47
CA ASP A 91 0.42 11.27 -5.15
C ASP A 91 1.59 11.70 -4.24
N GLU A 92 1.39 12.70 -3.39
CA GLU A 92 2.41 13.16 -2.45
C GLU A 92 2.69 12.11 -1.37
N ASP A 93 1.65 11.49 -0.82
CA ASP A 93 1.80 10.45 0.19
C ASP A 93 2.39 9.18 -0.40
N LEU A 94 2.03 8.85 -1.63
CA LEU A 94 2.64 7.74 -2.35
C LEU A 94 4.13 7.96 -2.60
N GLN A 95 4.54 9.21 -2.88
CA GLN A 95 5.95 9.56 -3.02
C GLN A 95 6.70 9.41 -1.69
N LYS A 96 6.11 9.83 -0.56
CA LYS A 96 6.71 9.61 0.78
C LYS A 96 6.92 8.12 1.05
N ILE A 97 5.96 7.27 0.69
CA ILE A 97 6.08 5.81 0.85
C ILE A 97 7.15 5.25 -0.09
N SER A 98 7.19 5.70 -1.34
CA SER A 98 8.23 5.37 -2.31
C SER A 98 9.62 5.68 -1.76
N ASP A 99 9.82 6.87 -1.18
CA ASP A 99 11.12 7.28 -0.63
C ASP A 99 11.52 6.42 0.59
N ARG A 100 10.56 6.12 1.47
CA ARG A 100 10.77 5.29 2.66
C ARG A 100 11.08 3.83 2.33
N THR A 101 10.42 3.27 1.33
CA THR A 101 10.52 1.85 0.93
C THR A 101 11.54 1.61 -0.18
N ARG A 102 11.95 2.67 -0.90
CA ARG A 102 12.78 2.64 -2.12
C ARG A 102 12.15 1.88 -3.29
N LEU A 103 10.84 1.67 -3.26
CA LEU A 103 10.09 1.06 -4.34
C LEU A 103 9.68 2.10 -5.38
N LYS A 104 9.65 1.73 -6.67
CA LYS A 104 9.25 2.65 -7.73
C LYS A 104 7.73 2.66 -7.91
N VAL A 105 7.13 3.84 -8.01
CA VAL A 105 5.69 3.95 -8.29
C VAL A 105 5.38 3.53 -9.72
N LYS A 106 4.35 2.70 -9.88
CA LYS A 106 3.71 2.34 -11.15
C LYS A 106 2.21 2.55 -11.04
N VAL A 107 1.63 3.15 -12.07
CA VAL A 107 0.17 3.26 -12.19
C VAL A 107 -0.36 1.96 -12.80
N ALA A 108 -1.41 1.40 -12.19
CA ALA A 108 -2.08 0.23 -12.76
C ALA A 108 -2.73 0.59 -14.10
N GLU A 109 -2.74 -0.35 -15.04
CA GLU A 109 -3.49 -0.19 -16.30
C GLU A 109 -4.97 0.10 -16.05
N GLU A 110 -5.62 0.72 -17.02
CA GLU A 110 -7.04 1.03 -16.96
C GLU A 110 -7.87 -0.24 -16.71
N GLY A 111 -8.88 -0.11 -15.83
CA GLY A 111 -9.78 -1.20 -15.47
C GLY A 111 -9.36 -2.02 -14.24
N TRP A 112 -8.14 -1.87 -13.71
CA TRP A 112 -7.77 -2.50 -12.43
C TRP A 112 -8.26 -1.73 -11.20
N ALA A 113 -8.50 -0.44 -11.32
CA ALA A 113 -9.18 0.37 -10.33
C ALA A 113 -10.44 0.99 -10.95
N THR A 114 -11.47 1.22 -10.16
CA THR A 114 -12.73 1.78 -10.64
C THR A 114 -13.23 2.87 -9.70
N LEU A 115 -13.62 4.00 -10.30
CA LEU A 115 -14.29 5.10 -9.61
C LEU A 115 -15.79 4.84 -9.45
N HIS A 116 -16.31 3.69 -9.90
CA HIS A 116 -17.75 3.42 -9.93
C HIS A 116 -18.39 3.52 -8.54
N SER A 117 -17.77 2.93 -7.51
CA SER A 117 -18.28 3.01 -6.14
C SER A 117 -18.32 4.47 -5.64
N THR A 118 -17.30 5.26 -5.97
CA THR A 118 -17.22 6.70 -5.67
C THR A 118 -18.31 7.48 -6.35
N ASN A 119 -18.53 7.22 -7.64
CA ASN A 119 -19.55 7.89 -8.43
C ASN A 119 -20.96 7.55 -7.92
N CYS A 120 -21.20 6.30 -7.56
CA CYS A 120 -22.47 5.87 -6.96
C CYS A 120 -22.68 6.54 -5.59
N LEU A 121 -21.66 6.54 -4.73
CA LEU A 121 -21.74 7.17 -3.41
C LEU A 121 -22.00 8.68 -3.53
N TYR A 122 -21.29 9.35 -4.44
CA TYR A 122 -21.48 10.77 -4.71
C TYR A 122 -22.90 11.07 -5.21
N ALA A 123 -23.42 10.28 -6.15
CA ALA A 123 -24.78 10.45 -6.68
C ALA A 123 -25.86 10.25 -5.59
N GLU A 124 -25.71 9.21 -4.76
CA GLU A 124 -26.59 8.95 -3.61
C GLU A 124 -26.56 10.12 -2.62
N CYS A 125 -25.37 10.54 -2.17
CA CYS A 125 -25.22 11.67 -1.25
C CYS A 125 -25.79 12.97 -1.83
N LYS A 126 -25.60 13.22 -3.13
CA LYS A 126 -26.16 14.40 -3.81
C LYS A 126 -27.70 14.36 -3.82
N SER A 127 -28.29 13.20 -4.11
CA SER A 127 -29.75 13.04 -4.09
C SER A 127 -30.34 13.28 -2.69
N MET A 128 -29.61 12.93 -1.62
CA MET A 128 -30.02 13.20 -0.24
C MET A 128 -29.98 14.70 0.12
N LEU A 129 -29.17 15.50 -0.59
CA LEU A 129 -29.08 16.94 -0.41
C LEU A 129 -30.14 17.72 -1.21
N GLY A 130 -30.95 17.04 -2.02
CA GLY A 130 -32.02 17.66 -2.82
C GLY A 130 -31.55 18.37 -4.09
N GLU A 131 -30.34 18.07 -4.57
CA GLU A 131 -29.82 18.48 -5.88
C GLU A 131 -29.90 17.36 -6.93
#